data_AF-A0A8B8EFD1-F1
#
_entry.id   AF-A0A8B8EFD1-F1
#
_cell.length_a   1.000
_cell.length_b   1.000
_cell.length_c   1.000
_cell.angle_alpha   90.00
_cell.angle_beta   90.00
_cell.angle_gamma   90.00
#
_symmetry.space_group_name_H-M   'P 1'
#
loop_
_entity.id
_entity.type
_entity.pdbx_description
1 polymer ?
#
loop_
_entity_poly.entity_id
_entity_poly.type
_entity_poly.pdbx_seq_one_letter_code
_entity_poly.pdbx_strand_id
1 'polypeptide(L)'
;MSASINDKTSDDNSPELSKIRKELIENHPEAKIIRPCSTYRRECEACFASTSRIKQLYVNGEMSDCSPLINIFEKCNAMEKGGDGAVDAMNELIEYEKQKINNKEKMKQINDVWEYRSSPPEHWSAPYPEFVESRKETHLQEIGDTWEQKELRLSVRECLMTGELCCIL
;
A
#
# COMPACT_ATOMS: atom_id res chain seq x y z
N MET A 1 0.34 23.35 -17.05
CA MET A 1 0.99 22.37 -17.95
C MET A 1 0.75 21.00 -17.35
N SER A 2 -0.30 20.34 -17.82
CA SER A 2 -0.74 19.05 -17.28
C SER A 2 0.12 17.96 -17.90
N ALA A 3 0.98 17.34 -17.10
CA ALA A 3 1.72 16.16 -17.54
C ALA A 3 0.74 14.99 -17.61
N SER A 4 0.32 14.64 -18.82
CA SER A 4 -0.43 13.42 -19.10
C SER A 4 0.47 12.23 -18.77
N ILE A 5 0.22 11.58 -17.64
CA ILE A 5 0.77 10.26 -17.35
C ILE A 5 0.04 9.30 -18.29
N ASN A 6 0.74 8.84 -19.32
CA ASN A 6 0.23 7.85 -20.25
C ASN A 6 -0.14 6.58 -19.47
N ASP A 7 -1.44 6.31 -19.42
CA ASP A 7 -2.02 5.05 -18.95
C ASP A 7 -1.70 3.96 -19.98
N LYS A 8 -0.48 3.42 -19.90
CA LYS A 8 -0.23 2.07 -20.36
C LYS A 8 -0.42 1.20 -19.14
N THR A 9 -1.51 0.45 -19.16
CA THR A 9 -1.73 -0.76 -18.37
C THR A 9 -0.42 -1.54 -18.26
N SER A 10 0.34 -1.30 -17.19
CA SER A 10 1.34 -2.23 -16.73
C SER A 10 0.55 -3.32 -16.03
N ASP A 11 0.27 -4.38 -16.77
CA ASP A 11 -0.04 -5.66 -16.17
C ASP A 11 1.12 -5.97 -15.20
N ASP A 12 0.91 -5.68 -13.91
CA ASP A 12 1.81 -5.93 -12.77
C ASP A 12 2.06 -7.44 -12.55
N ASN A 13 1.75 -8.28 -13.54
CA ASN A 13 1.86 -9.73 -13.52
C ASN A 13 2.47 -10.28 -14.82
N SER A 14 3.54 -9.67 -15.35
CA SER A 14 4.42 -10.43 -16.24
C SER A 14 5.27 -11.40 -15.39
N PRO A 15 5.16 -12.73 -15.59
CA PRO A 15 5.87 -13.72 -14.77
C PRO A 15 7.39 -13.53 -14.76
N GLU A 16 7.98 -12.98 -15.82
CA GLU A 16 9.42 -12.75 -15.95
C GLU A 16 9.96 -11.63 -15.05
N LEU A 17 9.26 -10.48 -14.97
CA LEU A 17 9.64 -9.35 -14.11
C LEU A 17 9.65 -9.77 -12.63
N SER A 18 8.74 -10.68 -12.27
CA SER A 18 8.69 -11.26 -10.92
C SER A 18 9.89 -12.18 -10.60
N LYS A 19 10.55 -12.74 -11.62
CA LYS A 19 11.66 -13.69 -11.45
C LYS A 19 12.99 -12.97 -11.20
N ILE A 20 13.29 -11.93 -11.97
CA ILE A 20 14.51 -11.11 -11.82
C ILE A 20 14.56 -10.48 -10.43
N ARG A 21 13.44 -9.90 -9.99
CA ARG A 21 13.31 -9.33 -8.64
C ARG A 21 13.60 -10.36 -7.55
N LYS A 22 13.03 -11.57 -7.65
CA LYS A 22 13.22 -12.63 -6.65
C LYS A 22 14.69 -13.02 -6.56
N GLU A 23 15.35 -13.19 -7.69
CA GLU A 23 16.76 -13.59 -7.77
C GLU A 23 17.68 -12.49 -7.17
N LEU A 24 17.41 -11.22 -7.45
CA LEU A 24 18.14 -10.09 -6.84
C LEU A 24 17.95 -10.03 -5.32
N ILE A 25 16.70 -10.20 -4.83
CA ILE A 25 16.40 -10.16 -3.40
C ILE A 25 16.99 -11.36 -2.66
N GLU A 26 16.97 -12.54 -3.26
CA GLU A 26 17.52 -13.76 -2.65
C GLU A 26 19.04 -13.67 -2.50
N ASN A 27 19.72 -13.07 -3.48
CA ASN A 27 21.17 -12.86 -3.47
C ASN A 27 21.63 -11.71 -2.55
N HIS A 28 20.72 -10.88 -2.02
CA HIS A 28 21.05 -9.74 -1.18
C HIS A 28 20.26 -9.75 0.14
N PRO A 29 20.84 -10.14 1.29
CA PRO A 29 20.09 -10.38 2.52
C PRO A 29 19.33 -9.16 3.04
N GLU A 30 19.85 -7.95 2.81
CA GLU A 30 19.18 -6.71 3.21
C GLU A 30 18.02 -6.32 2.29
N ALA A 31 17.96 -6.85 1.05
CA ALA A 31 16.92 -6.49 0.08
C ALA A 31 15.53 -7.03 0.46
N LYS A 32 15.45 -7.91 1.46
CA LYS A 32 14.18 -8.42 2.02
C LYS A 32 13.27 -7.32 2.58
N ILE A 33 13.83 -6.15 2.91
CA ILE A 33 13.04 -5.01 3.40
C ILE A 33 12.31 -4.26 2.27
N ILE A 34 12.69 -4.49 1.00
CA ILE A 34 12.12 -3.79 -0.15
C ILE A 34 10.69 -4.26 -0.40
N ARG A 35 9.75 -3.30 -0.44
CA ARG A 35 8.32 -3.56 -0.65
C ARG A 35 8.00 -3.72 -2.15
N PRO A 36 6.85 -4.30 -2.53
CA PRO A 36 6.44 -4.39 -3.93
C PRO A 36 6.34 -3.01 -4.59
N CYS A 37 6.64 -2.88 -5.90
CA CYS A 37 6.61 -1.58 -6.57
C CYS A 37 5.24 -0.91 -6.57
N SER A 38 4.15 -1.69 -6.53
CA SER A 38 2.79 -1.20 -6.32
C SER A 38 2.61 -0.39 -5.03
N THR A 39 3.43 -0.64 -4.00
CA THR A 39 3.42 0.15 -2.76
C THR A 39 4.03 1.52 -2.98
N TYR A 40 5.20 1.61 -3.62
CA TYR A 40 5.83 2.90 -3.94
C TYR A 40 4.97 3.72 -4.92
N ARG A 41 4.33 3.04 -5.87
CA ARG A 41 3.34 3.66 -6.76
C ARG A 41 2.22 4.32 -5.98
N ARG A 42 1.58 3.59 -5.06
CA ARG A 42 0.50 4.13 -4.21
C ARG A 42 0.97 5.29 -3.34
N GLU A 43 2.18 5.22 -2.80
CA GLU A 43 2.75 6.32 -2.00
C GLU A 43 2.97 7.58 -2.86
N CYS A 44 3.47 7.40 -4.08
CA CYS A 44 3.61 8.48 -5.05
C CYS A 44 2.25 9.08 -5.44
N GLU A 45 1.28 8.26 -5.86
CA GLU A 45 -0.09 8.69 -6.21
C GLU A 45 -0.78 9.41 -5.04
N ALA A 46 -0.66 8.86 -3.83
CA ALA A 46 -1.20 9.47 -2.62
C ALA A 46 -0.59 10.84 -2.35
N CYS A 47 0.66 11.10 -2.71
CA CYS A 47 1.28 12.40 -2.54
C CYS A 47 0.63 13.48 -3.43
N PHE A 48 0.19 13.10 -4.64
CA PHE A 48 -0.48 14.00 -5.59
C PHE A 48 -2.00 14.08 -5.42
N ALA A 49 -2.62 13.12 -4.75
CA ALA A 49 -4.06 13.12 -4.51
C ALA A 49 -4.52 14.42 -3.83
N SER A 50 -5.60 15.02 -4.35
CA SER A 50 -6.14 16.30 -3.86
C SER A 50 -6.45 16.27 -2.36
N THR A 51 -7.00 15.16 -1.87
CA THR A 51 -7.29 14.94 -0.45
C THR A 51 -6.03 14.97 0.40
N SER A 52 -4.93 14.40 -0.09
CA SER A 52 -3.64 14.45 0.60
C SER A 52 -3.01 15.83 0.56
N ARG A 53 -3.13 16.56 -0.57
CA ARG A 53 -2.63 17.95 -0.67
C ARG A 53 -3.32 18.87 0.32
N ILE A 54 -4.63 18.76 0.47
CA ILE A 54 -5.40 19.51 1.47
C ILE A 54 -4.94 19.16 2.89
N LYS A 55 -4.72 17.87 3.18
CA LYS A 55 -4.21 17.43 4.48
C LYS A 55 -2.80 17.95 4.76
N GLN A 56 -1.90 17.93 3.78
CA GLN A 56 -0.54 18.49 3.90
C GLN A 56 -0.60 19.98 4.24
N LEU A 57 -1.42 20.75 3.52
CA LEU A 57 -1.62 22.17 3.80
C LEU A 57 -2.18 22.41 5.20
N TYR A 58 -3.14 21.59 5.65
CA TYR A 58 -3.71 21.72 6.98
C TYR A 58 -2.70 21.42 8.10
N VAL A 59 -1.88 20.37 7.95
CA VAL A 59 -0.95 19.94 9.00
C VAL A 59 0.35 20.75 8.98
N ASN A 60 0.90 21.00 7.80
CA ASN A 60 2.23 21.58 7.63
C ASN A 60 2.20 23.06 7.20
N GLY A 61 1.04 23.58 6.77
CA GLY A 61 0.92 24.93 6.19
C GLY A 61 1.34 25.04 4.72
N GLU A 62 1.95 24.00 4.15
CA GLU A 62 2.45 23.97 2.78
C GLU A 62 2.30 22.58 2.13
N MET A 63 2.36 22.53 0.80
CA MET A 63 2.38 21.26 0.06
C MET A 63 3.81 20.71 0.05
N SER A 64 3.97 19.44 0.45
CA SER A 64 5.29 18.81 0.44
C SER A 64 5.77 18.48 -0.98
N ASP A 65 7.08 18.52 -1.19
CA ASP A 65 7.68 18.05 -2.44
C ASP A 65 7.50 16.52 -2.58
N CYS A 66 6.93 16.08 -3.70
CA CYS A 66 6.70 14.66 -4.01
C CYS A 66 7.81 14.07 -4.89
N SER A 67 8.77 14.87 -5.34
CA SER A 67 9.88 14.43 -6.19
C SER A 67 10.65 13.23 -5.62
N PRO A 68 10.91 13.15 -4.29
CA PRO A 68 11.56 11.97 -3.71
C PRO A 68 10.76 10.67 -3.92
N LEU A 69 9.43 10.72 -3.84
CA LEU A 69 8.57 9.54 -4.02
C LEU A 69 8.51 9.09 -5.48
N ILE A 70 8.59 10.04 -6.42
CA ILE A 70 8.72 9.73 -7.85
C ILE A 70 10.04 8.98 -8.09
N ASN A 71 11.16 9.53 -7.62
CA ASN A 71 12.48 8.92 -7.81
C ASN A 71 12.50 7.49 -7.24
N ILE A 72 11.99 7.29 -6.02
CA ILE A 72 11.93 5.95 -5.41
C ILE A 72 11.07 4.97 -6.22
N PHE A 73 9.94 5.41 -6.75
CA PHE A 73 9.12 4.57 -7.63
C PHE A 73 9.85 4.22 -8.93
N GLU A 74 10.54 5.17 -9.55
CA GLU A 74 11.35 4.93 -10.76
C GLU A 74 12.49 3.95 -10.51
N LYS A 75 13.17 4.05 -9.36
CA LYS A 75 14.21 3.10 -8.94
C LYS A 75 13.64 1.70 -8.76
N CYS A 76 12.44 1.57 -8.18
CA CYS A 76 11.76 0.28 -8.09
C CYS A 76 11.48 -0.33 -9.47
N ASN A 77 10.97 0.48 -10.40
CA ASN A 77 10.74 0.03 -11.78
C ASN A 77 12.05 -0.35 -12.49
N ALA A 78 13.15 0.36 -12.25
CA ALA A 78 14.46 0.02 -12.81
C ALA A 78 14.98 -1.31 -12.26
N MET A 79 14.83 -1.55 -10.96
CA MET A 79 15.17 -2.82 -10.33
C MET A 79 14.34 -3.98 -10.91
N GLU A 80 13.03 -3.80 -11.12
CA GLU A 80 12.17 -4.85 -11.69
C GLU A 80 12.47 -5.14 -13.16
N LYS A 81 12.80 -4.12 -13.96
CA LYS A 81 13.18 -4.28 -15.37
C LYS A 81 14.51 -5.02 -15.56
N GLY A 82 15.40 -4.98 -14.57
CA GLY A 82 16.74 -5.55 -14.66
C GLY A 82 17.70 -4.72 -15.53
N GLY A 83 18.94 -5.19 -15.65
CA GLY A 83 20.03 -4.54 -16.39
C GLY A 83 21.11 -3.93 -15.49
N ASP A 84 22.04 -3.19 -16.10
CA ASP A 84 23.28 -2.73 -15.45
C ASP A 84 23.05 -1.84 -14.22
N GLY A 85 21.94 -1.10 -14.17
CA GLY A 85 21.57 -0.21 -13.06
C GLY A 85 20.66 -0.83 -11.98
N ALA A 86 20.30 -2.11 -12.10
CA ALA A 86 19.32 -2.74 -11.20
C ALA A 86 19.85 -2.89 -9.76
N VAL A 87 21.15 -3.18 -9.61
CA VAL A 87 21.80 -3.32 -8.30
C VAL A 87 21.91 -1.97 -7.59
N ASP A 88 22.27 -0.91 -8.30
CA ASP A 88 22.34 0.44 -7.73
C ASP A 88 20.95 0.93 -7.32
N ALA A 89 19.94 0.71 -8.16
CA ALA A 89 18.55 1.04 -7.82
C ALA A 89 18.05 0.25 -6.60
N MET A 90 18.42 -1.02 -6.48
CA MET A 90 18.13 -1.83 -5.30
C MET A 90 18.79 -1.27 -4.03
N ASN A 91 20.07 -0.88 -4.11
CA ASN A 91 20.79 -0.32 -2.97
C ASN A 91 20.18 1.00 -2.49
N GLU A 92 19.77 1.88 -3.42
CA GLU A 92 19.04 3.11 -3.08
C GLU A 92 17.70 2.83 -2.39
N LEU A 93 16.96 1.80 -2.83
CA LEU A 93 15.72 1.38 -2.18
C LEU A 93 15.93 0.82 -0.77
N ILE A 94 16.99 0.04 -0.57
CA ILE A 94 17.38 -0.48 0.75
C ILE A 94 17.63 0.69 1.70
N GLU A 95 18.42 1.68 1.26
CA GLU A 95 18.73 2.84 2.07
C GLU A 95 17.47 3.65 2.41
N TYR A 96 16.59 3.87 1.44
CA TYR A 96 15.30 4.52 1.66
C TYR A 96 14.42 3.81 2.71
N GLU A 97 14.30 2.47 2.61
CA GLU A 97 13.53 1.69 3.59
C GLU A 97 14.18 1.70 4.98
N LYS A 98 15.52 1.59 5.06
CA LYS A 98 16.26 1.72 6.32
C LYS A 98 16.00 3.08 6.96
N GLN A 99 16.05 4.17 6.20
CA GLN A 99 15.74 5.51 6.70
C GLN A 99 14.30 5.60 7.22
N LYS A 100 13.33 5.01 6.51
CA LYS A 100 11.92 5.01 6.92
C LYS A 100 11.70 4.23 8.22
N ILE A 101 12.34 3.06 8.36
CA ILE A 101 12.31 2.26 9.59
C ILE A 101 12.95 3.03 10.75
N ASN A 102 14.11 3.63 10.53
CA ASN A 102 14.81 4.42 11.55
C ASN A 102 14.01 5.65 11.97
N ASN A 103 13.39 6.36 11.03
CA ASN A 103 12.52 7.49 11.34
C ASN A 103 11.30 7.06 12.14
N LYS A 104 10.67 5.93 11.78
CA LYS A 104 9.56 5.37 12.55
C LYS A 104 10.00 5.04 13.99
N GLU A 105 11.19 4.49 14.16
CA GLU A 105 11.73 4.15 15.48
C GLU A 105 12.08 5.40 16.31
N LYS A 106 12.64 6.44 15.69
CA LYS A 106 12.87 7.74 16.34
C LYS A 106 11.56 8.38 16.78
N MET A 107 10.55 8.43 15.91
CA MET A 107 9.25 9.02 16.23
C MET A 107 8.53 8.27 17.36
N LYS A 108 8.70 6.94 17.38
CA LYS A 108 8.29 6.10 18.49
C LYS A 108 8.96 6.49 19.82
N GLN A 109 10.26 6.72 19.83
CA GLN A 109 11.03 7.05 21.04
C GLN A 109 10.76 8.47 21.54
N ILE A 110 10.47 9.41 20.63
CA ILE A 110 10.19 10.82 20.96
C ILE A 110 8.76 11.01 21.49
N ASN A 111 7.86 10.07 21.22
CA ASN A 111 6.48 10.14 21.69
C ASN A 111 6.41 9.96 23.23
N ASP A 112 6.15 11.05 23.93
CA ASP A 112 5.99 11.14 25.39
C ASP A 112 4.52 11.04 25.84
N VAL A 113 3.58 10.98 24.89
CA VAL A 113 2.14 10.92 25.19
C VAL A 113 1.70 9.52 25.62
N TRP A 114 2.33 8.46 25.08
CA TRP A 114 1.93 7.08 25.33
C TRP A 114 3.11 6.22 25.78
N GLU A 115 2.97 5.56 26.93
CA GLU A 115 3.96 4.60 27.43
C GLU A 115 3.87 3.26 26.68
N TYR A 116 5.03 2.65 26.42
CA TYR A 116 5.11 1.32 25.83
C TYR A 116 4.64 0.26 26.83
N ARG A 117 3.64 -0.53 26.41
CA ARG A 117 3.16 -1.66 27.22
C ARG A 117 4.17 -2.81 27.17
N SER A 118 4.54 -3.34 28.33
CA SER A 118 5.40 -4.53 28.45
C SER A 118 4.65 -5.84 28.18
N SER A 119 3.35 -5.87 28.43
CA SER A 119 2.47 -7.01 28.17
C SER A 119 1.11 -6.53 27.64
N PRO A 120 0.37 -7.39 26.92
CA PRO A 120 -1.03 -7.11 26.65
C PRO A 120 -1.80 -6.95 27.98
N PRO A 121 -2.92 -6.19 27.98
CA PRO A 121 -3.82 -6.13 29.13
C PRO A 121 -4.29 -7.52 29.58
N GLU A 122 -4.55 -7.69 30.88
CA GLU A 122 -4.96 -8.97 31.49
C GLU A 122 -6.17 -9.61 30.79
N HIS A 123 -7.13 -8.79 30.37
CA HIS A 123 -8.36 -9.23 29.69
C HIS A 123 -8.32 -9.05 28.17
N TRP A 124 -7.12 -8.95 27.56
CA TRP A 124 -6.99 -8.81 26.11
C TRP A 124 -7.65 -9.97 25.34
N SER A 125 -7.61 -11.16 25.92
CA SER A 125 -8.21 -12.39 25.37
C SER A 125 -9.56 -12.74 26.01
N ALA A 126 -10.20 -11.80 26.72
CA ALA A 126 -11.53 -12.03 27.27
C ALA A 126 -12.55 -12.28 26.14
N PRO A 127 -13.57 -13.12 26.38
CA PRO A 127 -14.64 -13.29 25.40
C PRO A 127 -15.31 -11.93 25.12
N TYR A 128 -15.85 -11.79 23.92
CA TYR A 128 -16.59 -10.57 23.60
C TYR A 128 -17.80 -10.45 24.55
N PRO A 129 -18.25 -9.21 24.84
CA PRO A 129 -19.49 -9.01 25.57
C PRO A 129 -20.66 -9.75 24.91
N GLU A 130 -21.62 -10.22 25.71
CA GLU A 130 -22.75 -11.05 25.25
C GLU A 130 -23.53 -10.43 24.08
N PHE A 131 -23.73 -9.11 24.08
CA PHE A 131 -24.42 -8.40 22.99
C PHE A 131 -23.62 -8.37 21.66
N VAL A 132 -22.31 -8.57 21.69
CA VAL A 132 -21.45 -8.74 20.50
C VAL A 132 -21.47 -10.19 20.08
N GLU A 133 -21.37 -11.12 21.03
CA GLU A 133 -21.40 -12.56 20.78
C GLU A 133 -22.72 -12.99 20.13
N SER A 134 -23.86 -12.47 20.59
CA SER A 134 -25.19 -12.75 20.03
C SER A 134 -25.41 -12.21 18.61
N ARG A 135 -24.53 -11.31 18.13
CA ARG A 135 -24.56 -10.77 16.76
C ARG A 135 -23.52 -11.39 15.83
N LYS A 136 -22.63 -12.26 16.35
CA LYS A 136 -21.69 -13.00 15.49
C LYS A 136 -22.42 -13.91 14.53
N GLU A 137 -23.49 -14.57 14.99
CA GLU A 137 -24.29 -15.46 14.15
C GLU A 137 -25.07 -14.67 13.09
N THR A 138 -25.71 -13.55 13.45
CA THR A 138 -26.52 -12.78 12.48
C THR A 138 -25.68 -12.09 11.43
N HIS A 139 -24.59 -11.40 11.81
CA HIS A 139 -23.82 -10.60 10.85
C HIS A 139 -22.92 -11.44 9.95
N LEU A 140 -22.32 -12.52 10.45
CA LEU A 140 -21.44 -13.38 9.63
C LEU A 140 -22.24 -14.38 8.78
N GLN A 141 -23.45 -14.78 9.16
CA GLN A 141 -24.33 -15.56 8.30
C GLN A 141 -24.94 -14.67 7.21
N GLU A 142 -25.46 -13.48 7.54
CA GLU A 142 -25.97 -12.53 6.55
C GLU A 142 -24.87 -12.11 5.54
N ILE A 143 -23.65 -11.85 6.02
CA ILE A 143 -22.53 -11.51 5.15
C ILE A 143 -21.99 -12.75 4.43
N GLY A 144 -21.89 -13.90 5.09
CA GLY A 144 -21.45 -15.17 4.48
C GLY A 144 -22.34 -15.58 3.30
N ASP A 145 -23.66 -15.42 3.46
CA ASP A 145 -24.64 -15.62 2.40
C ASP A 145 -24.46 -14.62 1.25
N THR A 146 -24.05 -13.37 1.52
CA THR A 146 -23.77 -12.38 0.46
C THR A 146 -22.47 -12.62 -0.31
N TRP A 147 -21.45 -13.26 0.28
CA TRP A 147 -20.23 -13.63 -0.46
C TRP A 147 -20.40 -14.93 -1.27
N GLU A 148 -21.28 -15.84 -0.83
CA GLU A 148 -21.69 -17.03 -1.60
C GLU A 148 -22.75 -16.72 -2.68
N GLN A 149 -23.51 -15.63 -2.57
CA GLN A 149 -24.32 -15.07 -3.66
C GLN A 149 -23.42 -14.43 -4.73
N LYS A 150 -22.73 -15.32 -5.44
CA LYS A 150 -21.74 -15.11 -6.49
C LYS A 150 -22.31 -14.51 -7.79
N GLU A 151 -23.47 -13.85 -7.74
CA GLU A 151 -24.08 -13.20 -8.91
C GLU A 151 -23.88 -11.67 -8.95
N LEU A 152 -23.61 -10.98 -7.83
CA LEU A 152 -23.49 -9.51 -7.85
C LEU A 152 -22.09 -8.98 -8.23
N ARG A 153 -21.06 -9.82 -8.28
CA ARG A 153 -19.70 -9.42 -8.71
C ARG A 153 -19.50 -9.44 -10.22
N LEU A 154 -20.35 -10.16 -10.95
CA LEU A 154 -20.29 -10.19 -12.41
C LEU A 154 -20.83 -8.88 -12.99
N SER A 155 -21.91 -8.32 -12.42
CA SER A 155 -22.55 -7.10 -12.94
C SER A 155 -21.66 -5.86 -12.89
N VAL A 156 -20.85 -5.66 -11.84
CA VAL A 156 -19.96 -4.48 -11.75
C VAL A 156 -18.78 -4.58 -12.72
N ARG A 157 -18.23 -5.78 -12.89
CA ARG A 157 -17.13 -6.02 -13.83
C ARG A 157 -17.61 -6.01 -15.27
N GLU A 158 -18.83 -6.47 -15.55
CA GLU A 158 -19.49 -6.35 -16.85
C GLU A 158 -19.88 -4.90 -17.14
N CYS A 159 -20.47 -4.15 -16.18
CA CYS A 159 -20.79 -2.73 -16.34
C CYS A 159 -19.55 -1.86 -16.62
N LEU A 160 -18.42 -2.14 -15.98
CA LEU A 160 -17.16 -1.43 -16.22
C LEU A 160 -16.55 -1.74 -17.59
N MET A 161 -16.86 -2.90 -18.18
CA MET A 161 -16.31 -3.35 -19.47
C MET A 161 -17.22 -3.02 -20.67
N THR A 162 -18.51 -2.78 -20.45
CA THR A 162 -19.48 -2.45 -21.51
C THR A 162 -19.74 -0.96 -21.70
N GLY A 163 -19.33 -0.11 -20.75
CA GLY A 163 -19.37 1.34 -20.88
C GLY A 163 -20.77 1.96 -20.85
N GLU A 164 -21.80 1.21 -20.47
CA GLU A 164 -23.14 1.77 -20.25
C GLU A 164 -23.24 2.38 -18.85
N LEU A 165 -23.55 3.68 -18.81
CA LEU A 165 -23.74 4.49 -17.60
C LEU A 165 -24.88 3.92 -16.74
N CYS A 166 -24.53 3.20 -15.68
CA CYS A 166 -25.48 2.93 -14.61
C CYS A 166 -25.46 4.10 -13.61
N CYS A 167 -26.29 5.11 -13.86
CA CYS A 167 -26.76 6.02 -12.83
C CYS A 167 -27.69 5.24 -11.90
N ILE A 168 -27.30 5.05 -10.65
CA ILE A 168 -28.24 4.58 -9.62
C ILE A 168 -28.89 5.83 -9.01
N LEU A 169 -30.17 6.03 -9.35
CA LEU A 169 -31.12 6.82 -8.56
C LEU A 169 -31.55 6.01 -7.33
#